data_AF-A0A7C1QX09-F1
#
_entry.id   AF-A0A7C1QX09-F1
#
_cell.length_a   1.000
_cell.length_b   1.000
_cell.length_c   1.000
_cell.angle_alpha   90.00
_cell.angle_beta   90.00
_cell.angle_gamma   90.00
#
_symmetry.space_group_name_H-M   'P 1'
#
loop_
_entity.id
_entity.type
_entity.pdbx_description
1 polymer ?
#
loop_
_entity_poly.entity_id
_entity_poly.type
_entity_poly.pdbx_seq_one_letter_code
_entity_poly.pdbx_strand_id
1 'polypeptide(L)'
;MDKAIRVLLFLFCFLLYAYPTKALQNYEVGNIRYKSFSTHTQIIIEKTAQTDVLPARELTSPPRLLLNLFPAVLLTSQGRAEVGHQEEIAVGDSFIQGVRLKQEHESILQVVIDLSITEYTYNISSQEPDSLVIDIRGPRDASDKDLVVELLKRIESTPSISPASPEQKGKVFKIVLDPGHGGDDPGAIGRSTALKEKDVVLAVAKELS
;
A
#
# COMPACT_ATOMS: atom_id res chain seq x y z
N MET A 1 -46.76 -22.62 45.94
CA MET A 1 -45.80 -22.81 44.84
C MET A 1 -44.43 -23.00 45.47
N ASP A 2 -43.88 -24.22 45.42
CA ASP A 2 -42.65 -24.58 46.11
C ASP A 2 -41.47 -23.71 45.70
N LYS A 3 -40.57 -23.43 46.64
CA LYS A 3 -39.34 -22.66 46.39
C LYS A 3 -38.51 -23.30 45.26
N ALA A 4 -38.54 -24.63 45.15
CA ALA A 4 -37.90 -25.38 44.06
C ALA A 4 -38.48 -25.04 42.67
N ILE A 5 -39.80 -24.89 42.56
CA ILE A 5 -40.48 -24.56 41.30
C ILE A 5 -40.12 -23.14 40.85
N ARG A 6 -40.00 -22.19 41.79
CA ARG A 6 -39.58 -20.81 41.48
C ARG A 6 -38.14 -20.73 41.00
N VAL A 7 -37.23 -21.51 41.59
CA VAL A 7 -35.81 -21.56 41.17
C VAL A 7 -35.67 -22.21 39.80
N LEU A 8 -36.43 -23.28 39.53
CA LEU A 8 -36.42 -23.95 38.23
C LEU A 8 -36.97 -23.05 37.12
N LEU A 9 -38.04 -22.30 37.38
CA LEU A 9 -38.57 -21.30 36.45
C LEU A 9 -37.57 -20.17 36.19
N PHE A 10 -36.84 -19.72 37.21
CA PHE A 10 -35.82 -18.68 37.04
C PHE A 10 -34.63 -19.18 36.19
N LEU A 11 -34.16 -20.41 36.42
CA LEU A 11 -33.10 -21.03 35.62
C LEU A 11 -33.53 -21.28 34.18
N PHE A 12 -34.79 -21.69 33.95
CA PHE A 12 -35.35 -21.88 32.62
C PHE A 12 -35.50 -20.56 31.87
N CYS A 13 -35.94 -19.48 32.54
CA CYS A 13 -35.93 -18.13 31.96
C CYS A 13 -34.52 -17.62 31.66
N PHE A 14 -33.52 -17.93 32.49
CA PHE A 14 -32.13 -17.53 32.23
C PHE A 14 -31.53 -18.27 31.01
N LEU A 15 -31.88 -19.55 30.85
CA LEU A 15 -31.50 -20.36 29.67
C LEU A 15 -32.21 -19.91 28.37
N LEU A 16 -33.42 -19.37 28.46
CA LEU A 16 -34.13 -18.79 27.31
C LEU A 16 -33.63 -17.40 26.92
N TYR A 17 -32.86 -16.71 27.77
CA TYR A 17 -32.21 -15.42 27.47
C TYR A 17 -30.74 -15.55 27.07
N ALA A 18 -30.14 -16.72 27.23
CA ALA A 18 -28.79 -17.02 26.75
C ALA A 18 -28.81 -17.37 25.26
N TYR A 19 -29.30 -16.46 24.41
CA TYR A 19 -29.03 -16.56 22.98
C TYR A 19 -27.54 -16.34 22.76
N PRO A 20 -26.83 -17.22 22.03
CA PRO A 20 -25.48 -16.91 21.61
C PRO A 20 -25.55 -15.65 20.75
N THR A 21 -25.05 -14.53 21.26
CA THR A 21 -24.74 -13.39 20.41
C THR A 21 -23.67 -13.88 19.44
N LYS A 22 -24.06 -14.16 18.20
CA LYS A 22 -23.10 -14.23 17.09
C LYS A 22 -22.44 -12.86 17.11
N ALA A 23 -21.20 -12.77 17.61
CA ALA A 23 -20.37 -11.61 17.33
C ALA A 23 -20.38 -11.47 15.82
N LEU A 24 -20.92 -10.36 15.31
CA LEU A 24 -20.93 -10.09 13.89
C LEU A 24 -19.45 -10.03 13.50
N GLN A 25 -18.98 -11.06 12.78
CA GLN A 25 -17.59 -11.07 12.35
C GLN A 25 -17.50 -10.04 11.22
N ASN A 26 -17.02 -8.85 11.57
CA ASN A 26 -17.03 -7.71 10.68
C ASN A 26 -15.87 -7.85 9.69
N TYR A 27 -16.13 -8.43 8.52
CA TYR A 27 -15.17 -8.51 7.41
C TYR A 27 -15.13 -7.20 6.62
N GLU A 28 -14.79 -6.12 7.32
CA GLU A 28 -14.89 -4.78 6.80
C GLU A 28 -13.59 -4.40 6.09
N VAL A 29 -13.74 -3.92 4.86
CA VAL A 29 -12.68 -3.25 4.13
C VAL A 29 -12.94 -1.77 4.26
N GLY A 30 -12.00 -1.09 4.90
CA GLY A 30 -12.10 0.31 5.28
C GLY A 30 -11.41 1.23 4.30
N ASN A 31 -10.55 2.09 4.83
CA ASN A 31 -9.89 3.14 4.06
C ASN A 31 -8.92 2.54 3.04
N ILE A 32 -8.96 3.08 1.81
CA ILE A 32 -8.09 2.69 0.72
C ILE A 32 -7.31 3.93 0.31
N ARG A 33 -5.99 3.82 0.38
CA ARG A 33 -5.04 4.91 0.10
C ARG A 33 -4.04 4.47 -0.95
N TYR A 34 -3.38 5.44 -1.56
CA TYR A 34 -2.26 5.17 -2.43
C TYR A 34 -1.11 6.15 -2.20
N LYS A 35 0.08 5.76 -2.63
CA LYS A 35 1.28 6.59 -2.69
C LYS A 35 1.98 6.37 -4.01
N SER A 36 2.25 7.47 -4.70
CA SER A 36 2.99 7.45 -5.95
C SER A 36 4.46 7.77 -5.67
N PHE A 37 5.35 6.91 -6.15
CA PHE A 37 6.80 7.10 -6.13
C PHE A 37 7.30 7.18 -7.58
N SER A 38 8.58 7.51 -7.77
CA SER A 38 9.19 7.53 -9.10
C SER A 38 9.30 6.15 -9.76
N THR A 39 9.34 5.08 -8.96
CA THR A 39 9.59 3.70 -9.43
C THR A 39 8.39 2.77 -9.30
N HIS A 40 7.40 3.17 -8.50
CA HIS A 40 6.23 2.34 -8.20
C HIS A 40 5.07 3.15 -7.66
N THR A 41 3.90 2.55 -7.67
CA THR A 41 2.73 3.03 -6.93
C THR A 41 2.34 1.97 -5.92
N GLN A 42 2.13 2.39 -4.68
CA GLN A 42 1.71 1.54 -3.59
C GLN A 42 0.24 1.83 -3.27
N ILE A 43 -0.59 0.79 -3.27
CA ILE A 43 -1.99 0.84 -2.83
C ILE A 43 -2.07 0.14 -1.48
N ILE A 44 -2.74 0.76 -0.52
CA ILE A 44 -2.91 0.27 0.85
C ILE A 44 -4.41 0.16 1.11
N ILE A 45 -4.87 -1.05 1.40
CA ILE A 45 -6.26 -1.37 1.69
C ILE A 45 -6.34 -1.83 3.13
N GLU A 46 -7.01 -1.05 3.99
CA GLU A 46 -7.31 -1.49 5.35
C GLU A 46 -8.38 -2.58 5.30
N LYS A 47 -8.11 -3.72 5.93
CA LYS A 47 -9.02 -4.87 6.00
C LYS A 47 -9.02 -5.43 7.42
N THR A 48 -9.73 -6.53 7.62
CA THR A 48 -9.59 -7.33 8.85
C THR A 48 -8.67 -8.52 8.64
N ALA A 49 -8.09 -9.04 9.73
CA ALA A 49 -7.17 -10.17 9.72
C ALA A 49 -7.70 -11.39 8.93
N GLN A 50 -9.01 -11.66 9.03
CA GLN A 50 -9.65 -12.82 8.43
C GLN A 50 -10.10 -12.62 6.97
N THR A 51 -9.80 -11.47 6.38
CA THR A 51 -10.05 -11.20 4.96
C THR A 51 -8.87 -11.72 4.14
N ASP A 52 -9.11 -12.73 3.30
CA ASP A 52 -8.13 -13.30 2.39
C ASP A 52 -8.13 -12.59 1.03
N VAL A 53 -7.01 -12.72 0.31
CA VAL A 53 -6.84 -12.24 -1.05
C VAL A 53 -6.85 -13.44 -1.99
N LEU A 54 -7.83 -13.47 -2.89
CA LEU A 54 -7.88 -14.48 -3.93
C LEU A 54 -6.80 -14.21 -4.99
N PRO A 55 -6.34 -15.23 -5.73
CA PRO A 55 -5.31 -15.06 -6.75
C PRO A 55 -5.64 -13.93 -7.73
N ALA A 56 -4.68 -13.02 -7.89
CA ALA A 56 -4.84 -11.89 -8.80
C ALA A 56 -4.85 -12.38 -10.26
N ARG A 57 -5.59 -11.65 -11.10
CA ARG A 57 -5.74 -11.91 -12.53
C ARG A 57 -5.38 -10.67 -13.32
N GLU A 58 -4.53 -10.83 -14.30
CA GLU A 58 -4.19 -9.79 -15.25
C GLU A 58 -5.17 -9.77 -16.43
N LEU A 59 -5.55 -8.57 -16.87
CA LEU A 59 -6.34 -8.32 -18.06
C LEU A 59 -5.52 -7.41 -18.97
N THR A 60 -5.47 -7.68 -20.28
CA THR A 60 -4.53 -7.01 -21.21
C THR A 60 -5.18 -5.99 -22.14
N SER A 61 -6.51 -5.87 -22.13
CA SER A 61 -7.25 -4.98 -23.04
C SER A 61 -8.47 -4.35 -22.35
N PRO A 62 -8.33 -3.20 -21.67
CA PRO A 62 -7.07 -2.52 -21.31
C PRO A 62 -6.30 -3.25 -20.18
N PRO A 63 -4.99 -2.93 -20.00
CA PRO A 63 -4.16 -3.41 -18.89
C PRO A 63 -4.77 -3.15 -17.52
N ARG A 64 -5.11 -4.22 -16.79
CA ARG A 64 -5.71 -4.14 -15.44
C ARG A 64 -5.24 -5.30 -14.57
N LEU A 65 -5.04 -5.03 -13.29
CA LEU A 65 -4.86 -6.06 -12.27
C LEU A 65 -6.14 -6.20 -11.47
N LEU A 66 -6.78 -7.37 -11.54
CA LEU A 66 -7.99 -7.69 -10.79
C LEU A 66 -7.65 -8.61 -9.63
N LEU A 67 -8.14 -8.29 -8.44
CA LEU A 67 -8.10 -9.17 -7.28
C LEU A 67 -9.46 -9.14 -6.56
N ASN A 68 -9.79 -10.25 -5.91
CA ASN A 68 -10.99 -10.36 -5.09
C ASN A 68 -10.59 -10.57 -3.64
N LEU A 69 -11.24 -9.86 -2.73
CA LEU A 69 -11.11 -10.04 -1.29
C LEU A 69 -12.29 -10.86 -0.79
N PHE A 70 -12.02 -11.86 0.04
CA PHE A 70 -13.05 -12.73 0.61
C PHE A 70 -12.65 -13.27 1.99
N PRO A 71 -13.58 -13.33 2.95
CA PRO A 71 -14.82 -12.55 2.99
C PRO A 71 -14.48 -11.06 3.11
N ALA A 72 -15.19 -10.19 2.39
CA ALA A 72 -15.00 -8.75 2.43
C ALA A 72 -16.27 -7.97 2.09
N VAL A 73 -16.53 -6.91 2.85
CA VAL A 73 -17.58 -5.93 2.60
C VAL A 73 -17.00 -4.53 2.71
N LEU A 74 -17.18 -3.73 1.66
CA LEU A 74 -16.71 -2.36 1.61
C LEU A 74 -17.49 -1.49 2.59
N LEU A 75 -16.78 -0.69 3.38
CA LEU A 75 -17.37 0.37 4.19
C LEU A 75 -17.40 1.69 3.41
N THR A 76 -18.59 2.26 3.32
CA THR A 76 -18.88 3.55 2.69
C THR A 76 -19.26 4.57 3.76
N SER A 77 -19.40 5.83 3.39
CA SER A 77 -19.89 6.86 4.31
C SER A 77 -21.32 6.61 4.83
N GLN A 78 -22.09 5.78 4.14
CA GLN A 78 -23.47 5.39 4.47
C GLN A 78 -23.54 4.06 5.24
N GLY A 79 -22.41 3.41 5.48
CA GLY A 79 -22.32 2.08 6.10
C GLY A 79 -21.83 1.01 5.12
N ARG A 80 -22.23 -0.24 5.34
CA ARG A 80 -21.80 -1.38 4.52
C ARG A 80 -22.38 -1.27 3.11
N ALA A 81 -21.52 -1.44 2.11
CA ALA A 81 -21.91 -1.41 0.70
C ALA A 81 -22.90 -2.53 0.36
N GLU A 82 -23.92 -2.19 -0.42
CA GLU A 82 -24.84 -3.17 -1.02
C GLU A 82 -24.19 -3.83 -2.26
N VAL A 83 -24.70 -5.00 -2.65
CA VAL A 83 -24.24 -5.68 -3.87
C VAL A 83 -24.46 -4.78 -5.08
N GLY A 84 -23.42 -4.62 -5.90
CA GLY A 84 -23.41 -3.75 -7.07
C GLY A 84 -22.93 -2.32 -6.78
N HIS A 85 -22.75 -1.94 -5.51
CA HIS A 85 -22.10 -0.67 -5.17
C HIS A 85 -20.70 -0.60 -5.75
N GLN A 86 -20.35 0.56 -6.28
CA GLN A 86 -19.07 0.80 -6.92
C GLN A 86 -18.48 2.14 -6.50
N GLU A 87 -17.19 2.15 -6.20
CA GLU A 87 -16.39 3.34 -5.93
C GLU A 87 -15.14 3.34 -6.79
N GLU A 88 -14.63 4.54 -7.08
CA GLU A 88 -13.40 4.72 -7.84
C GLU A 88 -12.50 5.73 -7.15
N ILE A 89 -11.23 5.38 -7.05
CA ILE A 89 -10.17 6.23 -6.51
C ILE A 89 -9.27 6.62 -7.67
N ALA A 90 -9.31 7.89 -8.07
CA ALA A 90 -8.44 8.42 -9.09
C ALA A 90 -7.00 8.46 -8.56
N VAL A 91 -6.06 7.89 -9.32
CA VAL A 91 -4.62 7.91 -9.00
C VAL A 91 -3.90 8.83 -9.99
N GLY A 92 -4.06 8.55 -11.29
CA GLY A 92 -3.59 9.41 -12.38
C GLY A 92 -2.07 9.57 -12.46
N ASP A 93 -1.30 8.56 -12.06
CA ASP A 93 0.16 8.58 -12.14
C ASP A 93 0.71 7.76 -13.33
N SER A 94 2.04 7.69 -13.42
CA SER A 94 2.74 7.00 -14.51
C SER A 94 2.50 5.49 -14.56
N PHE A 95 1.99 4.87 -13.49
CA PHE A 95 1.78 3.43 -13.39
C PHE A 95 0.30 3.05 -13.34
N ILE A 96 -0.54 3.86 -12.69
CA ILE A 96 -1.93 3.57 -12.38
C ILE A 96 -2.83 4.77 -12.72
N GLN A 97 -3.90 4.51 -13.48
CA GLN A 97 -4.95 5.50 -13.75
C GLN A 97 -5.89 5.64 -12.56
N GLY A 98 -6.37 4.53 -12.01
CA GLY A 98 -7.29 4.51 -10.89
C GLY A 98 -7.47 3.12 -10.29
N VAL A 99 -8.16 3.07 -9.15
CA VAL A 99 -8.55 1.84 -8.46
C VAL A 99 -10.06 1.81 -8.35
N ARG A 100 -10.69 0.77 -8.90
CA ARG A 100 -12.14 0.54 -8.82
C ARG A 100 -12.43 -0.52 -7.78
N LEU A 101 -13.46 -0.26 -7.00
CA LEU A 101 -13.95 -1.13 -5.94
C LEU A 101 -15.39 -1.46 -6.27
N LYS A 102 -15.72 -2.75 -6.29
CA LYS A 102 -17.09 -3.20 -6.55
C LYS A 102 -17.48 -4.29 -5.56
N GLN A 103 -18.57 -4.07 -4.84
CA GLN A 103 -19.18 -5.12 -4.02
C GLN A 103 -19.87 -6.12 -4.95
N GLU A 104 -19.14 -7.11 -5.45
CA GLU A 104 -19.62 -8.07 -6.45
C GLU A 104 -20.66 -9.04 -5.88
N HIS A 105 -20.49 -9.42 -4.61
CA HIS A 105 -21.38 -10.29 -3.85
C HIS A 105 -21.42 -9.85 -2.39
N GLU A 106 -22.34 -10.36 -1.56
CA GLU A 106 -22.47 -10.05 -0.12
C GLU A 106 -21.18 -10.24 0.72
N SER A 107 -20.16 -10.93 0.19
CA SER A 107 -18.89 -11.16 0.88
C SER A 107 -17.68 -11.12 -0.05
N ILE A 108 -17.85 -10.64 -1.29
CA ILE A 108 -16.75 -10.51 -2.24
C ILE A 108 -16.64 -9.05 -2.64
N LEU A 109 -15.52 -8.44 -2.26
CA LEU A 109 -15.11 -7.14 -2.76
C LEU A 109 -14.12 -7.35 -3.91
N GLN A 110 -14.50 -6.91 -5.10
CA GLN A 110 -13.62 -6.89 -6.25
C GLN A 110 -12.84 -5.56 -6.28
N VAL A 111 -11.52 -5.66 -6.42
CA VAL A 111 -10.63 -4.52 -6.59
C VAL A 111 -9.99 -4.64 -7.97
N VAL A 112 -10.18 -3.62 -8.80
CA VAL A 112 -9.61 -3.54 -10.15
C VAL A 112 -8.69 -2.34 -10.21
N ILE A 113 -7.42 -2.58 -10.49
CA ILE A 113 -6.41 -1.53 -10.66
C ILE A 113 -6.25 -1.29 -12.15
N ASP A 114 -6.63 -0.11 -12.62
CA ASP A 114 -6.47 0.31 -14.02
C ASP A 114 -5.04 0.81 -14.24
N LEU A 115 -4.29 0.12 -15.10
CA LEU A 115 -2.87 0.38 -15.29
C LEU A 115 -2.64 1.37 -16.45
N SER A 116 -1.71 2.30 -16.24
CA SER A 116 -1.23 3.23 -17.28
C SER A 116 -0.18 2.59 -18.21
N ILE A 117 0.36 1.44 -17.81
CA ILE A 117 1.47 0.74 -18.48
C ILE A 117 1.09 -0.70 -18.83
N THR A 118 1.74 -1.27 -19.84
CA THR A 118 1.51 -2.66 -20.29
C THR A 118 2.48 -3.65 -19.68
N GLU A 119 3.71 -3.22 -19.40
CA GLU A 119 4.74 -4.05 -18.77
C GLU A 119 4.92 -3.62 -17.33
N TYR A 120 4.71 -4.52 -16.38
CA TYR A 120 4.81 -4.20 -14.96
C TYR A 120 5.12 -5.47 -14.15
N THR A 121 5.53 -5.26 -12.91
CA THR A 121 5.57 -6.30 -11.89
C THR A 121 4.72 -5.84 -10.71
N TYR A 122 4.16 -6.79 -9.97
CA TYR A 122 3.39 -6.47 -8.79
C TYR A 122 3.77 -7.36 -7.60
N ASN A 123 3.60 -6.81 -6.40
CA ASN A 123 3.71 -7.56 -5.15
C ASN A 123 2.46 -7.31 -4.31
N ILE A 124 1.92 -8.38 -3.73
CA ILE A 124 0.78 -8.32 -2.82
C ILE A 124 1.23 -8.89 -1.49
N SER A 125 1.15 -8.08 -0.43
CA SER A 125 1.57 -8.47 0.92
C SER A 125 0.54 -8.03 1.96
N SER A 126 0.27 -8.89 2.94
CA SER A 126 -0.49 -8.48 4.12
C SER A 126 0.49 -7.97 5.18
N GLN A 127 0.23 -6.79 5.74
CA GLN A 127 1.06 -6.15 6.75
C GLN A 127 0.25 -5.83 8.00
N GLU A 128 0.91 -5.82 9.16
CA GLU A 128 0.27 -5.45 10.43
C GLU A 128 0.21 -3.92 10.63
N PRO A 129 -0.88 -3.39 11.21
CA PRO A 129 -2.13 -4.08 11.54
C PRO A 129 -3.05 -4.21 10.30
N ASP A 130 -3.50 -5.44 10.01
CA ASP A 130 -4.53 -5.86 9.04
C ASP A 130 -4.66 -5.04 7.74
N SER A 131 -3.55 -4.67 7.13
CA SER A 131 -3.54 -3.95 5.85
C SER A 131 -3.08 -4.87 4.72
N LEU A 132 -3.66 -4.67 3.55
CA LEU A 132 -3.20 -5.27 2.30
C LEU A 132 -2.45 -4.20 1.51
N VAL A 133 -1.19 -4.49 1.19
CA VAL A 133 -0.32 -3.61 0.41
C VAL A 133 -0.08 -4.23 -0.95
N ILE A 134 -0.37 -3.45 -1.99
CA ILE A 134 -0.19 -3.81 -3.40
C ILE A 134 0.78 -2.81 -4.01
N ASP A 135 1.97 -3.26 -4.36
CA ASP A 135 2.93 -2.44 -5.10
C ASP A 135 2.85 -2.77 -6.59
N ILE A 136 2.68 -1.75 -7.44
CA ILE A 136 2.79 -1.85 -8.89
C ILE A 136 4.07 -1.13 -9.33
N ARG A 137 4.96 -1.85 -9.99
CA ARG A 137 6.25 -1.36 -10.48
C ARG A 137 6.29 -1.43 -12.00
N GLY A 138 6.68 -0.33 -12.63
CA GLY A 138 6.99 -0.35 -14.06
C GLY A 138 8.24 -1.18 -14.38
N PRO A 139 8.52 -1.37 -15.67
CA PRO A 139 9.78 -1.97 -16.10
C PRO A 139 10.89 -1.08 -15.54
N ARG A 140 11.89 -1.66 -14.89
CA ARG A 140 13.10 -0.89 -14.61
C ARG A 140 13.62 -0.45 -15.96
N ASP A 141 13.70 0.86 -16.20
CA ASP A 141 14.52 1.35 -17.31
C ASP A 141 15.87 0.65 -17.18
N ALA A 142 16.39 0.12 -18.28
CA ALA A 142 17.71 -0.52 -18.28
C ALA A 142 18.85 0.43 -17.82
N SER A 143 18.55 1.71 -17.54
CA SER A 143 19.42 2.68 -16.85
C SER A 143 19.51 2.49 -15.34
N ASP A 144 18.59 1.75 -14.73
CA ASP A 144 18.64 1.28 -13.34
C ASP A 144 19.09 -0.18 -13.27
N LYS A 145 19.85 -0.63 -14.30
CA LYS A 145 20.76 -1.76 -14.16
C LYS A 145 21.77 -1.39 -13.10
N ASP A 146 21.44 -1.72 -11.87
CA ASP A 146 22.34 -1.92 -10.74
C ASP A 146 23.67 -1.18 -10.91
N LEU A 147 23.64 0.16 -10.81
CA LEU A 147 24.88 0.94 -10.73
C LEU A 147 25.78 0.38 -9.64
N VAL A 148 25.19 -0.21 -8.59
CA VAL A 148 25.89 -0.94 -7.53
C VAL A 148 26.56 -2.21 -8.07
N VAL A 149 25.90 -3.06 -8.86
CA VAL A 149 26.52 -4.27 -9.44
C VAL A 149 27.57 -3.91 -10.49
N GLU A 150 27.34 -2.87 -11.28
CA GLU A 150 28.34 -2.36 -12.23
C GLU A 150 29.52 -1.69 -11.51
N LEU A 151 29.30 -0.96 -10.41
CA LEU A 151 30.34 -0.41 -9.54
C LEU A 151 31.12 -1.51 -8.82
N LEU A 152 30.46 -2.54 -8.30
CA LEU A 152 31.12 -3.68 -7.64
C LEU A 152 32.00 -4.45 -8.64
N LYS A 153 31.49 -4.70 -9.85
CA LYS A 153 32.26 -5.32 -10.92
C LYS A 153 33.43 -4.44 -11.37
N ARG A 154 33.27 -3.10 -11.33
CA ARG A 154 34.33 -2.15 -11.64
C ARG A 154 35.41 -2.10 -10.55
N ILE A 155 35.03 -2.14 -9.28
CA ILE A 155 35.94 -2.19 -8.12
C ILE A 155 36.77 -3.48 -8.15
N GLU A 156 36.16 -4.62 -8.48
CA GLU A 156 36.89 -5.89 -8.62
C GLU A 156 37.85 -5.91 -9.82
N SER A 157 37.61 -5.07 -10.83
CA SER A 157 38.40 -5.02 -12.07
C SER A 157 39.47 -3.92 -12.12
N THR A 158 39.61 -3.07 -11.10
CA THR A 158 40.59 -1.98 -11.13
C THR A 158 41.92 -2.42 -10.49
N PRO A 159 43.07 -2.34 -11.19
CA PRO A 159 44.38 -2.61 -10.57
C PRO A 159 44.70 -1.52 -9.54
N SER A 160 45.24 -1.93 -8.40
CA SER A 160 45.74 -1.04 -7.33
C SER A 160 46.70 0.03 -7.89
N ILE A 161 46.26 1.29 -7.90
CA ILE A 161 47.10 2.43 -8.31
C ILE A 161 47.92 2.91 -7.11
N SER A 162 49.24 2.79 -7.22
CA SER A 162 50.26 3.40 -6.37
C SER A 162 50.17 4.94 -6.41
N PRO A 163 50.44 5.67 -5.30
CA PRO A 163 50.22 7.11 -5.26
C PRO A 163 51.29 7.87 -6.04
N ALA A 164 50.88 8.59 -7.09
CA ALA A 164 51.71 9.58 -7.79
C ALA A 164 51.23 11.01 -7.51
N SER A 165 52.23 11.88 -7.34
CA SER A 165 52.30 13.32 -7.02
C SER A 165 51.17 14.26 -7.54
N PRO A 166 50.89 15.39 -6.85
CA PRO A 166 49.72 16.23 -7.15
C PRO A 166 50.00 17.26 -8.27
N GLU A 167 49.44 17.03 -9.45
CA GLU A 167 49.21 18.10 -10.43
C GLU A 167 47.81 18.69 -10.25
N GLN A 168 47.76 20.00 -10.01
CA GLN A 168 46.54 20.81 -9.92
C GLN A 168 45.84 20.89 -11.29
N LYS A 169 45.04 19.88 -11.62
CA LYS A 169 43.91 20.01 -12.57
C LYS A 169 42.64 20.16 -11.74
N GLY A 170 41.80 21.13 -12.13
CA GLY A 170 40.57 21.49 -11.42
C GLY A 170 39.79 20.25 -10.97
N LYS A 171 39.78 19.99 -9.66
CA LYS A 171 39.14 18.81 -9.09
C LYS A 171 37.65 18.87 -9.39
N VAL A 172 37.18 17.95 -10.22
CA VAL A 172 35.75 17.66 -10.33
C VAL A 172 35.36 16.96 -9.04
N PHE A 173 34.63 17.65 -8.16
CA PHE A 173 34.07 17.06 -6.96
C PHE A 173 32.77 16.36 -7.31
N LYS A 174 32.68 15.07 -6.99
CA LYS A 174 31.40 14.36 -6.99
C LYS A 174 30.70 14.69 -5.69
N ILE A 175 29.55 15.37 -5.78
CA ILE A 175 28.71 15.71 -4.64
C ILE A 175 27.43 14.88 -4.77
N VAL A 176 27.01 14.24 -3.68
CA VAL A 176 25.75 13.51 -3.59
C VAL A 176 24.82 14.29 -2.69
N LEU A 177 23.64 14.63 -3.21
CA LEU A 177 22.58 15.27 -2.44
C LEU A 177 21.57 14.19 -2.04
N ASP A 178 21.34 14.04 -0.74
CA ASP A 178 20.39 13.08 -0.17
C ASP A 178 19.32 13.84 0.63
N PRO A 179 18.21 14.27 -0.02
CA PRO A 179 17.12 14.93 0.69
C PRO A 179 16.47 13.94 1.66
N GLY A 180 16.59 14.21 2.96
CA GLY A 180 16.08 13.32 4.00
C GLY A 180 14.55 13.18 4.03
N HIS A 181 14.07 12.17 4.75
CA HIS A 181 12.66 11.82 4.90
C HIS A 181 11.96 11.47 3.56
N GLY A 182 10.63 11.30 3.57
CA GLY A 182 9.87 10.94 2.38
C GLY A 182 8.74 9.94 2.67
N GLY A 183 7.78 9.86 1.74
CA GLY A 183 6.63 8.97 1.93
C GLY A 183 5.83 9.29 3.19
N ASP A 184 5.70 8.32 4.10
CA ASP A 184 4.98 8.44 5.37
C ASP A 184 5.72 9.22 6.44
N ASP A 185 7.04 9.32 6.35
CA ASP A 185 7.83 10.10 7.28
C ASP A 185 7.88 11.55 6.77
N PRO A 186 7.10 12.48 7.36
CA PRO A 186 7.15 13.88 6.96
C PRO A 186 8.42 14.58 7.46
N GLY A 187 9.18 13.96 8.37
CA GLY A 187 10.15 14.63 9.23
C GLY A 187 9.47 15.65 10.14
N ALA A 188 10.20 16.69 10.53
CA ALA A 188 9.63 17.77 11.34
C ALA A 188 8.46 18.48 10.63
N ILE A 189 7.44 18.85 11.42
CA ILE A 189 6.29 19.62 10.93
C ILE A 189 6.30 21.01 11.59
N GLY A 190 6.30 22.04 10.75
CA GLY A 190 6.26 23.43 11.19
C GLY A 190 5.00 23.73 12.01
N ARG A 191 5.16 24.18 13.25
CA ARG A 191 4.04 24.41 14.20
C ARG A 191 2.98 25.38 13.69
N SER A 192 3.38 26.41 12.95
CA SER A 192 2.48 27.48 12.49
C SER A 192 2.07 27.33 11.03
N THR A 193 2.89 26.66 10.22
CA THR A 193 2.74 26.57 8.76
C THR A 193 2.30 25.19 8.28
N ALA A 194 2.36 24.17 9.15
CA ALA A 194 2.21 22.76 8.79
C ALA A 194 3.18 22.29 7.68
N LEU A 195 4.25 23.05 7.42
CA LEU A 195 5.26 22.72 6.42
C LEU A 195 6.02 21.47 6.85
N LYS A 196 6.20 20.50 5.95
CA LYS A 196 6.87 19.24 6.25
C LYS A 196 8.32 19.30 5.80
N GLU A 197 9.22 18.81 6.63
CA GLU A 197 10.65 18.76 6.36
C GLU A 197 10.94 18.08 5.01
N LYS A 198 10.31 16.93 4.74
CA LYS A 198 10.48 16.19 3.48
C LYS A 198 10.23 17.05 2.22
N ASP A 199 9.30 18.01 2.29
CA ASP A 199 8.94 18.85 1.15
C ASP A 199 10.01 19.95 0.94
N VAL A 200 10.53 20.50 2.04
CA VAL A 200 11.57 21.55 2.02
C VAL A 200 12.90 20.99 1.57
N VAL A 201 13.36 19.89 2.16
CA VAL A 201 14.68 19.32 1.84
C VAL A 201 14.75 18.83 0.40
N LEU A 202 13.66 18.26 -0.12
CA LEU A 202 13.57 17.90 -1.54
C LEU A 202 13.61 19.12 -2.46
N ALA A 203 12.92 20.21 -2.10
CA ALA A 203 12.94 21.44 -2.88
C ALA A 203 14.36 22.06 -2.93
N VAL A 204 15.06 22.10 -1.79
CA VAL A 204 16.45 22.59 -1.72
C VAL A 204 17.38 21.70 -2.54
N ALA A 205 17.26 20.38 -2.45
CA ALA A 205 18.11 19.46 -3.22
C ALA A 205 17.94 19.64 -4.74
N LYS A 206 16.71 19.89 -5.21
CA LYS A 206 16.43 20.16 -6.64
C LYS A 206 16.97 21.50 -7.13
N GLU A 207 17.06 22.51 -6.25
CA GLU A 207 17.64 23.82 -6.60
C GLU A 207 19.18 23.77 -6.64
N LEU A 208 19.80 22.86 -5.87
CA LEU A 208 21.25 22.67 -5.82
C LEU A 208 21.81 21.74 -6.92
N SER A 209 20.93 21.02 -7.64
CA SER A 209 21.28 20.08 -8.71
C SER A 209 21.21 20.72 -10.09
#